data_AF-A0A7Z9F9S7-F1
#
_entry.id   AF-A0A7Z9F9S7-F1
#
_cell.length_a   1.000
_cell.length_b   1.000
_cell.length_c   1.000
_cell.angle_alpha   90.00
_cell.angle_beta   90.00
_cell.angle_gamma   90.00
#
_symmetry.space_group_name_H-M   'P 1'
#
loop_
_entity.id
_entity.type
_entity.pdbx_description
1 polymer ?
#
loop_
_entity_poly.entity_id
_entity_poly.type
_entity_poly.pdbx_seq_one_letter_code
_entity_poly.pdbx_strand_id
1 'polypeptide(L)'
;NFHNKLISRMGFGDAAKRIQDLYLDRQKTAAVAAVPDDLVDEVSLVGPKEMIRQRLAAWEDSAVTGLLVWPKTTDDIATFAELVLN
;
A
#
# COMPACT_ATOMS: atom_id res chain seq x y z
N ASN A 1 -5.91 9.20 -16.06
CA ASN A 1 -6.04 8.25 -14.93
C ASN A 1 -5.55 8.94 -13.66
N PHE A 2 -6.39 9.04 -12.61
CA PHE A 2 -6.06 9.71 -11.34
C PHE A 2 -4.92 9.01 -10.58
N HIS A 3 -4.99 7.68 -10.43
CA HIS A 3 -4.00 6.88 -9.68
C HIS A 3 -2.60 6.97 -10.29
N ASN A 4 -2.49 6.91 -11.62
CA ASN A 4 -1.19 7.05 -12.29
C ASN A 4 -0.55 8.42 -11.99
N LYS A 5 -1.33 9.51 -12.02
CA LYS A 5 -0.83 10.85 -11.66
C LYS A 5 -0.45 10.95 -10.18
N LEU A 6 -1.21 10.31 -9.28
CA LEU A 6 -0.89 10.26 -7.85
C LEU A 6 0.46 9.55 -7.63
N ILE A 7 0.60 8.32 -8.13
CA ILE A 7 1.82 7.52 -8.00
C ILE A 7 3.03 8.25 -8.62
N SER A 8 2.84 8.96 -9.73
CA SER A 8 3.90 9.78 -10.34
C SER A 8 4.36 10.91 -9.42
N ARG A 9 3.44 11.58 -8.71
CA ARG A 9 3.80 12.65 -7.74
C ARG A 9 4.50 12.11 -6.49
N MET A 10 4.34 10.82 -6.20
CA MET A 10 5.07 10.11 -5.15
C MET A 10 6.50 9.71 -5.59
N GLY A 11 6.93 10.07 -6.80
CA GLY A 11 8.26 9.75 -7.33
C GLY A 11 8.33 8.50 -8.19
N PHE A 12 7.23 7.77 -8.37
CA PHE A 12 7.18 6.49 -9.08
C PHE A 12 6.65 6.63 -10.53
N GLY A 13 6.97 7.73 -11.21
CA GLY A 13 6.41 8.05 -12.53
C GLY A 13 6.67 6.98 -13.60
N ASP A 14 7.91 6.50 -13.68
CA ASP A 14 8.31 5.48 -14.65
C ASP A 14 7.62 4.14 -14.38
N ALA A 15 7.55 3.72 -13.11
CA ALA A 15 6.81 2.54 -12.70
C ALA A 15 5.31 2.68 -13.02
N ALA A 16 4.71 3.83 -12.70
CA ALA A 16 3.30 4.10 -12.99
C ALA A 16 2.98 3.98 -14.49
N LYS A 17 3.86 4.52 -15.34
CA LYS A 17 3.75 4.39 -16.80
C LYS A 17 3.88 2.93 -17.23
N ARG A 18 4.91 2.23 -16.77
CA ARG A 18 5.16 0.82 -17.13
C ARG A 18 4.00 -0.10 -16.76
N ILE A 19 3.47 0.05 -15.55
CA ILE A 19 2.30 -0.72 -15.06
C ILE A 19 1.07 -0.43 -15.93
N GLN A 20 0.84 0.84 -16.26
CA GLN A 20 -0.30 1.24 -17.10
C GLN A 20 -0.21 0.65 -18.50
N ASP A 21 0.95 0.73 -19.16
CA ASP A 21 1.16 0.18 -20.49
C ASP A 21 0.87 -1.34 -20.49
N LEU A 22 1.43 -2.08 -19.52
CA LEU A 22 1.18 -3.52 -19.36
C LEU A 22 -0.30 -3.85 -19.11
N TYR A 23 -0.96 -3.07 -18.27
CA TYR A 23 -2.36 -3.29 -17.95
C TYR A 23 -3.27 -3.05 -19.16
N LEU A 24 -3.01 -2.00 -19.94
CA LEU A 24 -3.75 -1.68 -21.16
C LEU A 24 -3.51 -2.73 -22.26
N ASP A 25 -2.32 -3.31 -22.32
CA ASP A 25 -1.99 -4.45 -23.18
C ASP A 25 -2.53 -5.80 -22.66
N ARG A 26 -3.36 -5.78 -21.61
CA ARG A 26 -3.97 -6.96 -20.95
C ARG A 26 -2.96 -7.93 -20.33
N GLN A 27 -1.71 -7.51 -20.12
CA GLN A 27 -0.65 -8.30 -19.49
C GLN A 27 -0.69 -8.16 -17.96
N LYS A 28 -1.78 -8.59 -17.32
CA LYS A 28 -2.04 -8.34 -15.89
C LYS A 28 -0.95 -8.86 -14.95
N THR A 29 -0.45 -10.08 -15.17
CA THR A 29 0.61 -10.66 -14.33
C THR A 29 1.90 -9.85 -14.39
N ALA A 30 2.29 -9.40 -15.58
CA ALA A 30 3.45 -8.54 -15.75
C ALA A 30 3.22 -7.16 -15.12
N ALA A 31 2.00 -6.61 -15.23
CA ALA A 31 1.65 -5.33 -14.60
C ALA A 31 1.79 -5.40 -13.06
N VAL A 32 1.35 -6.50 -12.45
CA VAL A 32 1.52 -6.75 -11.01
C VAL A 32 3.00 -6.88 -10.65
N ALA A 33 3.76 -7.67 -11.41
CA ALA A 33 5.20 -7.84 -11.17
C ALA A 33 6.03 -6.55 -11.38
N ALA A 34 5.47 -5.55 -12.07
CA ALA A 34 6.10 -4.25 -12.29
C ALA A 34 5.84 -3.25 -11.15
N VAL A 35 5.03 -3.60 -10.15
CA VAL A 35 4.81 -2.76 -8.96
C VAL A 35 6.06 -2.84 -8.07
N PRO A 36 6.74 -1.72 -7.79
CA PRO A 36 7.88 -1.72 -6.87
C PRO A 36 7.44 -2.00 -5.43
N ASP A 37 8.23 -2.75 -4.68
CA ASP A 37 7.99 -3.00 -3.26
C ASP A 37 7.96 -1.70 -2.45
N ASP A 38 8.87 -0.76 -2.74
CA ASP A 38 8.88 0.56 -2.09
C ASP A 38 7.55 1.31 -2.29
N LEU A 39 6.91 1.19 -3.45
CA LEU A 39 5.59 1.79 -3.66
C LEU A 39 4.54 1.14 -2.78
N VAL A 40 4.59 -0.19 -2.61
CA VAL A 40 3.68 -0.93 -1.72
C VAL A 40 3.84 -0.44 -0.28
N ASP A 41 5.08 -0.25 0.16
CA ASP A 41 5.40 0.21 1.50
C ASP A 41 4.92 1.66 1.76
N GLU A 42 4.98 2.53 0.76
CA GLU A 42 4.52 3.92 0.83
C GLU A 42 2.99 4.05 0.87
N VAL A 43 2.25 3.11 0.25
CA VAL A 43 0.78 3.20 0.17
C VAL A 43 0.04 2.21 1.06
N SER A 44 0.74 1.32 1.77
CA SER A 44 0.11 0.26 2.54
C SER A 44 0.95 -0.24 3.71
N LEU A 45 0.28 -0.62 4.79
CA LEU A 45 0.86 -1.35 5.92
C LEU A 45 0.56 -2.85 5.74
N VAL A 46 1.44 -3.56 5.04
CA VAL A 46 1.29 -4.99 4.72
C VAL A 46 2.54 -5.74 5.15
N GLY A 47 2.36 -6.88 5.85
CA GLY A 47 3.45 -7.72 6.29
C GLY A 47 3.17 -8.39 7.63
N PRO A 48 4.20 -8.96 8.28
CA PRO A 48 4.10 -9.45 9.64
C PRO A 48 3.67 -8.34 10.62
N LYS A 49 2.98 -8.72 11.69
CA LYS A 49 2.44 -7.79 12.71
C LYS A 49 3.51 -6.83 13.25
N GLU A 50 4.71 -7.32 13.51
CA GLU A 50 5.84 -6.58 14.06
C GLU A 50 6.34 -5.51 13.07
N MET A 51 6.35 -5.82 11.77
CA MET A 51 6.72 -4.86 10.73
C MET A 51 5.67 -3.76 10.61
N ILE A 52 4.38 -4.12 10.65
CA ILE A 52 3.28 -3.16 10.67
C ILE A 52 3.41 -2.23 11.89
N ARG A 53 3.67 -2.78 13.08
CA ARG A 53 3.88 -2.00 14.31
C ARG A 53 5.01 -0.98 14.17
N GLN A 54 6.15 -1.38 13.61
CA GLN A 54 7.29 -0.48 13.41
C GLN A 54 6.98 0.67 12.44
N ARG A 55 6.17 0.40 11.40
CA ARG A 55 5.82 1.37 10.37
C ARG A 55 4.67 2.29 10.75
N LEU A 56 3.81 1.87 11.68
CA LEU A 56 2.67 2.66 12.16
C LEU A 56 3.09 4.05 12.65
N ALA A 57 4.22 4.18 13.33
CA ALA A 57 4.71 5.46 13.84
C ALA A 57 4.87 6.52 12.73
N ALA A 58 5.42 6.15 11.57
CA ALA A 58 5.56 7.08 10.44
C ALA A 58 4.21 7.50 9.85
N TRP A 59 3.19 6.65 9.96
CA TRP A 59 1.83 6.97 9.51
C TRP A 59 1.11 7.86 10.51
N GLU A 60 1.31 7.65 11.82
CA GLU A 60 0.80 8.52 12.89
C GLU A 60 1.38 9.95 12.80
N ASP A 61 2.65 10.06 12.42
CA ASP A 61 3.32 11.36 12.19
C ASP A 61 2.91 12.04 10.86
N SER A 62 2.08 11.39 10.05
CA SER A 62 1.63 11.91 8.76
C SER A 62 0.27 12.63 8.87
N ALA A 63 -0.18 13.23 7.76
CA ALA A 63 -1.48 13.91 7.72
C ALA A 63 -2.69 12.96 7.61
N VAL A 64 -2.49 11.63 7.64
CA VAL A 64 -3.59 10.66 7.56
C VAL A 64 -4.42 10.69 8.85
N THR A 65 -5.74 10.71 8.72
CA THR A 65 -6.65 10.76 9.88
C THR A 65 -7.33 9.43 10.17
N GLY A 66 -7.00 8.39 9.40
CA GLY A 66 -7.60 7.07 9.56
C GLY A 66 -6.97 6.03 8.65
N LEU A 67 -7.04 4.77 9.07
CA LEU A 67 -6.55 3.61 8.35
C LEU A 67 -7.73 2.74 7.91
N LEU A 68 -7.71 2.29 6.65
CA LEU A 68 -8.64 1.29 6.15
C LEU A 68 -8.02 -0.10 6.37
N VAL A 69 -8.69 -0.92 7.16
CA VAL A 69 -8.27 -2.31 7.42
C VAL A 69 -9.13 -3.29 6.62
N TRP A 70 -8.52 -4.37 6.16
CA TRP A 70 -9.17 -5.44 5.40
C TRP A 70 -9.05 -6.78 6.13
N PRO A 71 -9.82 -7.01 7.20
CA PRO A 71 -9.82 -8.27 7.93
C PRO A 71 -10.43 -9.39 7.07
N LYS A 72 -9.82 -10.58 7.13
CA LYS A 72 -10.37 -11.81 6.54
C LYS A 72 -11.07 -12.66 7.59
N THR A 73 -10.70 -12.47 8.85
CA THR A 73 -11.25 -13.19 10.01
C THR A 73 -11.59 -12.21 11.14
N THR A 74 -12.32 -12.68 12.14
CA THR A 74 -12.56 -11.94 13.38
C THR A 74 -11.29 -11.74 14.20
N ASP A 75 -10.34 -12.69 14.15
CA ASP A 75 -9.06 -12.59 14.87
C ASP A 75 -8.17 -11.48 14.27
N ASP A 76 -8.30 -11.22 12.97
CA ASP A 76 -7.63 -10.08 12.32
C ASP A 76 -8.13 -8.76 12.91
N ILE A 77 -9.42 -8.65 13.25
CA ILE A 77 -10.00 -7.44 13.87
C ILE A 77 -9.36 -7.19 15.22
N ALA A 78 -9.25 -8.23 16.06
CA ALA A 78 -8.58 -8.13 17.36
C ALA A 78 -7.10 -7.73 17.19
N THR A 79 -6.43 -8.28 16.19
CA THR A 79 -5.03 -7.94 15.85
C THR A 79 -4.89 -6.48 15.43
N PHE A 80 -5.78 -5.97 14.57
CA PHE A 80 -5.77 -4.56 14.18
C PHE A 80 -6.06 -3.64 15.37
N ALA A 81 -7.06 -3.97 16.20
CA ALA A 81 -7.36 -3.21 17.40
C ALA A 81 -6.15 -3.13 18.34
N GLU A 82 -5.44 -4.25 18.55
CA GLU A 82 -4.24 -4.28 19.38
C GLU A 82 -3.10 -3.43 18.82
N LEU A 83 -3.00 -3.31 17.49
CA LEU A 83 -1.96 -2.54 16.82
C LEU A 83 -2.22 -1.03 16.84
N VAL A 84 -3.49 -0.60 16.78
CA VAL A 84 -3.85 0.82 16.54
C VAL A 84 -4.49 1.52 17.74
N LEU A 85 -4.95 0.78 18.77
CA LEU A 85 -5.66 1.36 19.93
C LEU A 85 -4.91 1.22 21.25
N ASN A 86 -3.77 0.51 21.28
CA ASN A 86 -2.93 0.32 22.47
C ASN A 86 -1.65 1.12 22.36
#